data_AF-A0A7J7GGW9-F1
#
_entry.id   AF-A0A7J7GGW9-F1
#
_cell.length_a   1.000
_cell.length_b   1.000
_cell.length_c   1.000
_cell.angle_alpha   90.00
_cell.angle_beta   90.00
_cell.angle_gamma   90.00
#
_symmetry.space_group_name_H-M   'P 1'
#
loop_
_entity.id
_entity.type
_entity.pdbx_description
1 polymer ?
#
loop_
_entity_poly.entity_id
_entity_poly.type
_entity_poly.pdbx_seq_one_letter_code
_entity_poly.pdbx_strand_id
1 'polypeptide(L)'
;MQPMADTFVLNLDAANPEWHRLSVESSPPGRWGHTLSCLNGSWLVVFGGCGRQGLLNDVFVLDLDAKQLTWKEVFGGKPPLPRSWHSSCTIEGSKLVVSGGYTDAGVLLSDTYLLDLMTDKPTWKEIPTSWAPPSRLGHSLSVYGRTEILMFGGLAKSGNLRLLSGEAYTIDLEDEKPQ
;
A
#
# COMPACT_ATOMS: atom_id res chain seq x y z
N MET A 1 -16.36 -12.21 -11.55
CA MET A 1 -15.78 -12.28 -10.19
C MET A 1 -16.34 -11.14 -9.35
N GLN A 2 -16.60 -11.36 -8.06
CA GLN A 2 -17.14 -10.35 -7.14
C GLN A 2 -16.06 -9.96 -6.12
N PRO A 3 -15.73 -8.66 -5.96
CA PRO A 3 -14.81 -8.22 -4.92
C PRO A 3 -15.34 -8.53 -3.51
N MET A 4 -14.44 -8.92 -2.60
CA MET A 4 -14.77 -9.33 -1.23
C MET A 4 -14.21 -8.33 -0.21
N ALA A 5 -14.85 -8.27 0.96
CA ALA A 5 -14.54 -7.37 2.09
C ALA A 5 -14.43 -8.14 3.41
N ASP A 6 -14.27 -9.45 3.34
CA ASP A 6 -14.12 -10.31 4.51
C ASP A 6 -12.72 -10.16 5.12
N THR A 7 -12.66 -10.42 6.43
CA THR A 7 -11.42 -10.36 7.20
C THR A 7 -11.23 -11.69 7.89
N PHE A 8 -10.03 -12.26 7.78
CA PHE A 8 -9.63 -13.49 8.44
C PHE A 8 -8.33 -13.31 9.17
N VAL A 9 -8.12 -14.09 10.23
CA VAL A 9 -6.87 -14.14 10.98
C VAL A 9 -6.41 -15.59 11.11
N LEU A 10 -5.10 -15.79 11.09
CA LEU A 10 -4.44 -17.06 11.39
C LEU A 10 -3.43 -16.79 12.51
N ASN A 11 -3.65 -17.39 13.68
CA ASN A 11 -2.70 -17.31 14.79
C ASN A 11 -1.72 -18.49 14.72
N LEU A 12 -0.45 -18.20 14.45
CA LEU A 12 0.60 -19.22 14.33
C LEU A 12 1.17 -19.67 15.68
N ASP A 13 0.87 -18.98 16.78
CA ASP A 13 1.22 -19.41 18.14
C ASP A 13 0.25 -20.47 18.68
N ALA A 14 -0.89 -20.69 18.00
CA ALA A 14 -1.86 -21.70 18.39
C ALA A 14 -1.30 -23.11 18.16
N ALA A 15 -1.63 -24.06 19.06
CA ALA A 15 -1.22 -25.45 18.92
C ALA A 15 -1.69 -26.10 17.60
N ASN A 16 -2.87 -25.69 17.12
CA ASN A 16 -3.44 -26.07 15.83
C ASN A 16 -3.86 -24.78 15.10
N PRO A 17 -3.00 -24.19 14.24
CA PRO A 17 -3.33 -22.96 13.53
C PRO A 17 -4.50 -23.14 12.56
N GLU A 18 -5.54 -22.33 12.70
CA GLU A 18 -6.71 -22.32 11.83
C GLU A 18 -7.08 -20.89 11.41
N TRP A 19 -7.64 -20.76 10.22
CA TRP A 19 -8.20 -19.50 9.74
C TRP A 19 -9.54 -19.25 10.41
N HIS A 20 -9.67 -18.10 11.07
CA HIS A 20 -10.92 -17.66 11.66
C HIS A 20 -11.40 -16.38 10.99
N ARG A 21 -12.70 -16.33 10.67
CA ARG A 21 -13.33 -15.10 10.21
C ARG A 21 -13.45 -14.13 11.38
N LEU A 22 -12.95 -12.92 11.22
CA LEU A 22 -13.11 -11.85 12.19
C LEU A 22 -14.39 -11.06 11.94
N SER A 23 -15.12 -10.75 13.01
CA SER A 23 -16.25 -9.84 12.96
C SER A 23 -15.73 -8.41 13.10
N VAL A 24 -15.75 -7.67 11.99
CA VAL A 24 -15.30 -6.28 11.90
C VAL A 24 -16.46 -5.39 11.50
N GLU A 25 -16.61 -4.26 12.18
CA GLU A 25 -17.63 -3.26 11.83
C GLU A 25 -17.13 -2.33 10.73
N SER A 26 -18.06 -1.75 9.98
CA SER A 26 -17.79 -0.71 8.97
C SER A 26 -16.74 -1.09 7.92
N SER A 27 -16.71 -2.37 7.52
CA SER A 27 -15.73 -2.89 6.56
C SER A 27 -15.66 -2.05 5.29
N PRO A 28 -14.45 -1.80 4.73
CA PRO A 28 -14.30 -1.12 3.46
C PRO A 28 -15.07 -1.87 2.36
N PRO A 29 -15.54 -1.18 1.30
CA PRO A 29 -16.12 -1.85 0.15
C PRO A 29 -15.22 -2.97 -0.39
N GLY A 30 -15.85 -4.07 -0.83
CA GLY A 30 -15.11 -5.21 -1.35
C GLY A 30 -14.21 -4.81 -2.52
N ARG A 31 -12.97 -5.30 -2.50
CA ARG A 31 -11.90 -4.81 -3.40
C ARG A 31 -10.82 -5.87 -3.67
N TRP A 32 -10.09 -5.72 -4.77
CA TRP A 32 -8.92 -6.54 -5.12
C TRP A 32 -7.76 -5.65 -5.61
N GLY A 33 -6.54 -6.16 -5.60
CA GLY A 33 -5.35 -5.37 -5.97
C GLY A 33 -5.10 -4.15 -5.07
N HIS A 34 -5.67 -4.15 -3.86
CA HIS A 34 -5.40 -3.20 -2.79
C HIS A 34 -4.12 -3.60 -2.06
N THR A 35 -3.63 -2.74 -1.18
CA THR A 35 -2.59 -3.11 -0.22
C THR A 35 -3.13 -3.03 1.20
N LEU A 36 -2.60 -3.89 2.08
CA LEU A 36 -2.87 -3.93 3.52
C LEU A 36 -1.51 -3.88 4.23
N SER A 37 -1.26 -2.79 4.96
CA SER A 37 0.01 -2.56 5.66
C SER A 37 -0.19 -2.47 7.17
N CYS A 38 0.76 -3.01 7.94
CA CYS A 38 0.76 -2.90 9.39
C CYS A 38 1.51 -1.63 9.83
N LEU A 39 0.90 -0.86 10.71
CA LEU A 39 1.35 0.40 11.26
C LEU A 39 1.57 0.22 12.77
N ASN A 40 2.74 0.63 13.28
CA ASN A 40 3.11 0.53 14.70
C ASN A 40 2.85 -0.84 15.38
N GLY A 41 2.77 -1.93 14.61
CA GLY A 41 2.55 -3.29 15.13
C GLY A 41 1.09 -3.62 15.53
N SER A 42 0.19 -2.65 15.64
CA SER A 42 -1.20 -2.91 16.06
C SER A 42 -2.27 -2.23 15.22
N TRP A 43 -1.91 -1.41 14.24
CA TRP A 43 -2.87 -0.79 13.34
C TRP A 43 -2.72 -1.39 11.94
N LEU A 44 -3.82 -1.60 11.24
CA LEU A 44 -3.82 -2.01 9.84
C LEU A 44 -4.31 -0.85 8.98
N VAL A 45 -3.74 -0.73 7.79
CA VAL A 45 -4.10 0.30 6.82
C VAL A 45 -4.38 -0.33 5.47
N VAL A 46 -5.59 -0.13 4.95
CA VAL A 46 -5.96 -0.47 3.57
C VAL A 46 -5.88 0.78 2.72
N PHE A 47 -5.26 0.67 1.54
CA PHE A 47 -5.29 1.73 0.54
C PHE A 47 -5.65 1.19 -0.85
N GLY A 48 -6.53 1.93 -1.53
CA GLY A 48 -6.85 1.76 -2.95
C GLY A 48 -7.39 0.38 -3.33
N GLY A 49 -6.98 -0.09 -4.51
CA GLY A 49 -7.48 -1.31 -5.13
C GLY A 49 -8.59 -1.05 -6.14
N CYS A 50 -9.29 -2.11 -6.53
CA CYS A 50 -10.39 -2.09 -7.49
C CYS A 50 -11.66 -2.62 -6.83
N GLY A 51 -12.66 -1.75 -6.68
CA GLY A 51 -13.99 -2.09 -6.18
C GLY A 51 -14.95 -2.48 -7.29
N ARG A 52 -16.26 -2.41 -7.02
CA ARG A 52 -17.29 -2.65 -8.06
C ARG A 52 -17.38 -1.54 -9.10
N GLN A 53 -17.07 -0.30 -8.71
CA GLN A 53 -17.27 0.90 -9.53
C GLN A 53 -15.97 1.44 -10.15
N GLY A 54 -14.89 0.66 -10.11
CA GLY A 54 -13.56 1.06 -10.62
C GLY A 54 -12.50 1.11 -9.55
N LEU A 55 -11.40 1.78 -9.86
CA LEU A 55 -10.28 1.91 -8.94
C LEU A 55 -10.58 2.89 -7.80
N LEU A 56 -9.89 2.69 -6.69
CA LEU A 56 -10.07 3.40 -5.44
C LEU A 56 -8.76 4.10 -5.03
N ASN A 57 -8.89 5.19 -4.27
CA ASN A 57 -7.81 5.89 -3.57
C ASN A 57 -8.21 6.25 -2.13
N ASP A 58 -9.19 5.53 -1.59
CA ASP A 58 -9.62 5.64 -0.20
C ASP A 58 -8.61 4.98 0.74
N VAL A 59 -8.59 5.46 1.98
CA VAL A 59 -7.75 4.95 3.07
C VAL A 59 -8.67 4.50 4.19
N PHE A 60 -8.47 3.28 4.67
CA PHE A 60 -9.15 2.77 5.84
C PHE A 60 -8.13 2.28 6.87
N VAL A 61 -8.39 2.55 8.14
CA VAL A 61 -7.57 2.09 9.26
C VAL A 61 -8.36 1.21 10.22
N LEU A 62 -7.70 0.20 10.78
CA LEU A 62 -8.24 -0.68 11.82
C LEU A 62 -7.27 -0.74 12.99
N ASP A 63 -7.74 -0.37 14.17
CA ASP A 63 -7.01 -0.54 15.42
C ASP A 63 -7.27 -1.95 15.96
N LEU A 64 -6.24 -2.79 16.03
CA LEU A 64 -6.33 -4.17 16.51
C LEU A 64 -6.36 -4.29 18.03
N ASP A 65 -5.95 -3.24 18.74
CA ASP A 65 -6.00 -3.19 20.21
C ASP A 65 -7.38 -2.76 20.72
N ALA A 66 -8.26 -2.30 19.82
CA ALA A 66 -9.61 -1.90 20.15
C ALA A 66 -10.46 -3.10 20.63
N LYS A 67 -11.27 -2.88 21.68
CA LYS A 67 -12.21 -3.88 22.18
C LYS A 67 -13.20 -4.37 21.11
N GLN A 68 -13.58 -3.47 20.21
CA GLN A 68 -14.41 -3.74 19.05
C GLN A 68 -13.63 -3.33 17.81
N LEU A 69 -13.40 -4.27 16.91
CA LEU A 69 -12.72 -4.03 15.66
C LEU A 69 -13.66 -3.28 14.71
N THR A 70 -13.35 -2.03 14.42
CA THR A 70 -14.14 -1.16 13.55
C THR A 70 -13.22 -0.43 12.58
N TRP A 71 -13.43 -0.65 11.29
CA TRP A 71 -12.72 0.10 10.26
C TRP A 71 -13.18 1.55 10.26
N LYS A 72 -12.22 2.46 10.07
CA LYS A 72 -12.47 3.90 9.96
C LYS A 72 -11.87 4.41 8.66
N GLU A 73 -12.67 5.10 7.86
CA GLU A 73 -12.17 5.82 6.70
C GLU A 73 -11.38 7.05 7.16
N VAL A 74 -10.19 7.24 6.58
CA VAL A 74 -9.34 8.40 6.85
C VAL A 74 -9.26 9.26 5.59
N PHE A 75 -9.60 10.53 5.72
CA PHE A 75 -9.45 11.47 4.63
C PHE A 75 -7.98 11.93 4.52
N GLY A 76 -7.22 11.26 3.65
CA GLY A 76 -5.89 11.70 3.28
C GLY A 76 -5.97 12.83 2.26
N GLY A 77 -5.81 14.09 2.68
CA GLY A 77 -5.89 15.24 1.77
C GLY A 77 -4.96 15.09 0.54
N LYS A 78 -5.38 15.58 -0.63
CA LYS A 78 -4.65 15.45 -1.92
C LYS A 78 -4.27 14.01 -2.28
N PRO A 79 -5.23 13.07 -2.29
CA PRO A 79 -4.90 11.68 -2.51
C PRO A 79 -4.26 11.44 -3.89
N PRO A 80 -3.36 10.46 -4.02
CA PRO A 80 -2.92 9.98 -5.32
C PRO A 80 -4.10 9.56 -6.20
N LEU A 81 -3.83 9.43 -7.50
CA LEU A 81 -4.82 8.86 -8.43
C LEU A 81 -5.32 7.47 -7.95
N PRO A 82 -6.61 7.15 -8.15
CA PRO A 82 -7.14 5.81 -7.94
C PRO A 82 -6.32 4.74 -8.65
N ARG A 83 -5.92 3.70 -7.91
CA ARG A 83 -4.93 2.73 -8.36
C ARG A 83 -5.13 1.34 -7.80
N SER A 84 -4.82 0.33 -8.59
CA SER A 84 -4.69 -1.08 -8.16
C SER A 84 -3.30 -1.62 -8.50
N TRP A 85 -2.94 -2.76 -7.91
CA TRP A 85 -1.66 -3.43 -8.11
C TRP A 85 -0.45 -2.54 -7.80
N HIS A 86 -0.66 -1.51 -6.99
CA HIS A 86 0.39 -0.74 -6.37
C HIS A 86 0.97 -1.55 -5.20
N SER A 87 2.06 -1.06 -4.66
CA SER A 87 2.69 -1.66 -3.49
C SER A 87 2.76 -0.62 -2.37
N SER A 88 2.63 -1.06 -1.13
CA SER A 88 2.77 -0.18 0.02
C SER A 88 3.62 -0.82 1.10
N CYS A 89 4.19 0.03 1.94
CA CYS A 89 4.94 -0.35 3.13
C CYS A 89 4.83 0.76 4.17
N THR A 90 5.25 0.48 5.40
CA THR A 90 5.27 1.47 6.49
C THR A 90 6.69 1.76 6.92
N ILE A 91 7.01 3.05 7.01
CA ILE A 91 8.31 3.53 7.51
C ILE A 91 8.10 4.23 8.86
N GLU A 92 9.13 4.20 9.69
CA GLU A 92 9.15 4.86 11.01
C GLU A 92 7.94 4.54 11.90
N GLY A 93 7.30 3.39 11.66
CA GLY A 93 6.10 2.94 12.35
C GLY A 93 4.81 3.70 12.01
N SER A 94 4.88 4.97 11.55
CA SER A 94 3.71 5.86 11.44
C SER A 94 3.33 6.32 10.04
N LYS A 95 4.18 6.11 9.04
CA LYS A 95 3.99 6.67 7.69
C LYS A 95 3.75 5.56 6.69
N LEU A 96 2.64 5.65 5.95
CA LEU A 96 2.35 4.77 4.83
C LEU A 96 3.04 5.31 3.58
N VAL A 97 3.81 4.48 2.90
CA VAL A 97 4.36 4.76 1.56
C VAL A 97 3.63 3.90 0.53
N VAL A 98 3.24 4.51 -0.59
CA VAL A 98 2.57 3.86 -1.73
C VAL A 98 3.35 4.18 -3.00
N SER A 99 3.67 3.15 -3.80
CA SER A 99 4.37 3.32 -5.06
C SER A 99 3.67 2.62 -6.22
N GLY A 100 3.68 3.30 -7.37
CA GLY A 100 3.31 2.76 -8.67
C GLY A 100 1.87 2.22 -8.73
N GLY A 101 1.69 1.15 -9.50
CA GLY A 101 0.39 0.56 -9.79
C GLY A 101 -0.15 0.96 -11.16
N TYR A 102 -1.46 0.85 -11.31
CA TYR A 102 -2.17 1.01 -12.57
C TYR A 102 -3.48 1.77 -12.36
N THR A 103 -3.79 2.68 -13.29
CA THR A 103 -5.02 3.50 -13.29
C THR A 103 -6.09 2.93 -14.22
N ASP A 104 -7.35 3.36 -14.07
CA ASP A 104 -8.45 3.02 -14.99
C ASP A 104 -8.18 3.43 -16.45
N ALA A 105 -7.33 4.43 -16.67
CA ALA A 105 -6.95 4.92 -18.00
C ALA A 105 -5.92 4.05 -18.74
N GLY A 106 -5.49 2.91 -18.20
CA GLY A 106 -4.49 2.08 -18.89
C GLY A 106 -3.03 2.48 -18.65
N VAL A 107 -2.80 3.37 -17.70
CA VAL A 107 -1.50 3.98 -17.40
C VAL A 107 -0.85 3.28 -16.21
N LEU A 108 0.42 2.89 -16.40
CA LEU A 108 1.29 2.42 -15.32
C LEU A 108 1.87 3.63 -14.59
N LEU A 109 2.01 3.52 -13.28
CA LEU A 109 2.51 4.59 -12.43
C LEU A 109 3.93 4.28 -11.93
N SER A 110 4.72 5.33 -11.73
CA SER A 110 6.05 5.32 -11.09
C SER A 110 6.13 6.33 -9.93
N ASP A 111 5.02 6.98 -9.60
CA ASP A 111 4.95 7.96 -8.54
C ASP A 111 5.04 7.26 -7.17
N THR A 112 5.61 7.96 -6.19
CA THR A 112 5.70 7.50 -4.81
C THR A 112 5.06 8.55 -3.91
N TYR A 113 4.17 8.09 -3.04
CA TYR A 113 3.37 8.93 -2.16
C TYR A 113 3.55 8.50 -0.71
N LEU A 114 3.52 9.47 0.20
CA LEU A 114 3.60 9.26 1.64
C LEU A 114 2.39 9.87 2.34
N LEU A 115 1.84 9.16 3.32
CA LEU A 115 0.79 9.61 4.22
C LEU A 115 1.20 9.36 5.67
N ASP A 116 1.33 10.42 6.47
CA ASP A 116 1.54 10.32 7.91
C ASP A 116 0.19 10.25 8.64
N LEU A 117 -0.15 9.05 9.12
CA LEU A 117 -1.44 8.75 9.74
C LEU A 117 -1.52 9.17 11.22
N MET A 118 -0.41 9.60 11.82
CA MET A 118 -0.38 10.07 13.21
C MET A 118 -0.63 11.58 13.35
N THR A 119 -0.83 12.28 12.22
CA THR A 119 -1.18 13.70 12.21
C THR A 119 -2.69 13.90 12.36
N ASP A 120 -3.11 15.02 12.96
CA ASP A 120 -4.54 15.38 13.10
C ASP A 120 -5.25 15.52 11.74
N LYS A 121 -4.51 15.93 10.71
CA LYS A 121 -5.00 16.08 9.34
C LYS A 121 -4.06 15.40 8.34
N PRO A 122 -4.14 14.06 8.21
CA PRO A 122 -3.32 13.32 7.26
C PRO A 122 -3.47 13.90 5.86
N THR A 123 -2.34 14.23 5.25
CA THR A 123 -2.29 14.79 3.90
C THR A 123 -1.22 14.05 3.12
N TRP A 124 -1.62 13.50 1.98
CA TRP A 124 -0.70 12.84 1.06
C TRP A 124 0.30 13.84 0.50
N LYS A 125 1.55 13.38 0.40
CA LYS A 125 2.64 14.10 -0.23
C LYS A 125 3.28 13.18 -1.26
N GLU A 126 3.39 13.64 -2.50
CA GLU A 126 4.25 12.99 -3.46
C GLU A 126 5.71 13.20 -3.03
N ILE A 127 6.50 12.13 -3.05
CA ILE A 127 7.93 12.17 -2.75
C ILE A 127 8.65 12.41 -4.08
N PRO A 128 9.21 13.62 -4.30
CA PRO A 128 9.97 13.88 -5.50
C PRO A 128 11.27 13.07 -5.48
N THR A 129 11.61 12.44 -6.59
CA THR A 129 12.88 11.72 -6.76
C THR A 129 13.62 12.29 -7.97
N SER A 130 14.94 12.42 -7.87
CA SER A 130 15.80 12.82 -9.00
C SER A 130 15.75 11.80 -10.14
N TRP A 131 15.61 10.53 -9.76
CA TRP A 131 15.43 9.39 -10.62
C TRP A 131 14.42 8.43 -9.97
N ALA A 132 13.54 7.84 -10.78
CA ALA A 132 12.54 6.88 -10.33
C ALA A 132 12.64 5.59 -11.14
N PRO A 133 12.37 4.41 -10.52
CA PRO A 133 12.23 3.18 -11.27
C PRO A 133 11.13 3.30 -12.35
N PRO A 134 11.24 2.57 -13.47
CA PRO A 134 10.21 2.54 -14.50
C PRO A 134 8.81 2.23 -13.95
N SER A 135 7.79 2.85 -14.55
CA SER A 135 6.38 2.65 -14.18
C SER A 135 5.98 1.18 -14.24
N ARG A 136 5.36 0.68 -13.16
CA ARG A 136 5.10 -0.76 -13.00
C ARG A 136 3.93 -1.06 -12.07
N LEU A 137 3.36 -2.25 -12.23
CA LEU A 137 2.34 -2.81 -11.35
C LEU A 137 2.75 -4.19 -10.82
N GLY A 138 2.20 -4.63 -9.70
CA GLY A 138 2.44 -5.96 -9.13
C GLY A 138 3.87 -6.19 -8.64
N HIS A 139 4.58 -5.12 -8.27
CA HIS A 139 5.89 -5.20 -7.64
C HIS A 139 5.75 -5.43 -6.12
N SER A 140 6.86 -5.62 -5.42
CA SER A 140 6.90 -5.58 -3.95
C SER A 140 7.73 -4.40 -3.46
N LEU A 141 7.38 -3.93 -2.26
CA LEU A 141 8.21 -3.02 -1.47
C LEU A 141 8.58 -3.72 -0.16
N SER A 142 9.78 -3.47 0.32
CA SER A 142 10.19 -3.88 1.66
C SER A 142 11.05 -2.79 2.27
N VAL A 143 10.73 -2.43 3.50
CA VAL A 143 11.52 -1.45 4.25
C VAL A 143 12.69 -2.18 4.89
N TYR A 144 13.88 -1.61 4.76
CA TYR A 144 15.06 -2.01 5.49
C TYR A 144 15.69 -0.76 6.10
N GLY A 145 16.48 -0.94 7.18
CA GLY A 145 16.86 0.21 8.00
C GLY A 145 15.63 0.88 8.62
N ARG A 146 15.62 2.22 8.67
CA ARG A 146 14.48 3.01 9.20
C ARG A 146 13.61 3.64 8.11
N THR A 147 14.22 3.94 6.97
CA THR A 147 13.67 4.84 5.94
C THR A 147 13.99 4.38 4.52
N GLU A 148 14.76 3.29 4.36
CA GLU A 148 15.13 2.79 3.04
C GLU A 148 14.11 1.78 2.54
N ILE A 149 13.75 1.89 1.26
CA ILE A 149 12.77 1.04 0.61
C ILE A 149 13.44 0.29 -0.54
N LEU A 150 13.40 -1.03 -0.45
CA LEU A 150 13.76 -1.92 -1.55
C LEU A 150 12.51 -2.25 -2.38
N MET A 151 12.56 -2.00 -3.69
CA MET A 151 11.55 -2.36 -4.66
C MET A 151 12.03 -3.52 -5.52
N PHE A 152 11.21 -4.55 -5.75
CA PHE A 152 11.56 -5.66 -6.63
C PHE A 152 10.41 -6.08 -7.53
N GLY A 153 10.74 -6.45 -8.77
CA GLY A 153 9.82 -7.10 -9.71
C GLY A 153 8.75 -6.18 -10.31
N GLY A 154 7.58 -6.76 -10.55
CA GLY A 154 6.45 -6.12 -11.23
C GLY A 154 6.50 -6.20 -12.77
N LEU A 155 5.40 -5.74 -13.39
CA LEU A 155 5.23 -5.65 -14.83
C LEU A 155 5.30 -4.18 -15.27
N ALA A 156 6.21 -3.89 -16.20
CA ALA A 156 6.37 -2.58 -16.82
C ALA A 156 6.05 -2.62 -18.32
N LYS A 157 5.62 -1.51 -18.92
CA LYS A 157 5.54 -1.38 -20.39
C LYS A 157 6.97 -1.32 -20.93
N SER A 158 7.41 -2.41 -21.55
CA SER A 158 8.72 -2.51 -22.20
C SER A 158 8.86 -1.52 -23.34
N GLY A 159 9.63 -0.45 -23.16
CA GLY A 159 10.24 0.29 -24.27
C GLY A 159 11.69 -0.12 -24.41
N ASN A 160 12.06 -0.76 -25.54
CA ASN A 160 13.42 -1.14 -26.01
C ASN A 160 14.55 -1.33 -24.97
N LEU A 161 14.23 -1.90 -23.82
CA LEU A 161 15.19 -2.40 -22.86
C LEU A 161 14.76 -3.81 -22.53
N ARG A 162 15.72 -4.72 -22.67
CA ARG A 162 15.64 -6.14 -22.31
C ARG A 162 15.19 -6.24 -20.85
N LEU A 163 13.89 -6.26 -20.61
CA LEU A 163 13.32 -6.36 -19.27
C LEU A 163 13.44 -7.81 -18.81
N LEU A 164 14.51 -8.08 -18.08
CA LEU A 164 14.53 -9.19 -17.14
C LEU A 164 13.71 -8.77 -15.92
N SER A 165 12.67 -9.56 -15.60
CA SER A 165 12.10 -9.55 -14.25
C SER A 165 13.19 -10.02 -13.28
N GLY A 166 13.92 -9.09 -12.67
CA GLY A 166 15.04 -9.40 -11.78
C GLY A 166 15.78 -8.20 -11.19
N GLU A 167 15.41 -6.96 -11.54
CA GLU A 167 16.04 -5.78 -10.95
C GLU A 167 15.40 -5.43 -9.60
N ALA A 168 16.26 -5.12 -8.62
CA ALA A 168 15.90 -4.53 -7.34
C ALA A 168 16.37 -3.07 -7.33
N TYR A 169 15.58 -2.18 -6.75
CA TYR A 169 15.90 -0.75 -6.64
C TYR A 169 15.81 -0.32 -5.19
N THR A 170 16.66 0.60 -4.78
CA THR A 170 16.68 1.16 -3.43
C THR A 170 16.33 2.65 -3.48
N ILE A 171 15.49 3.10 -2.57
CA ILE A 171 15.20 4.52 -2.35
C ILE A 171 15.48 4.79 -0.87
N ASP A 172 16.38 5.73 -0.58
CA ASP A 172 16.56 6.30 0.75
C ASP A 172 15.71 7.58 0.88
N LEU A 173 14.87 7.64 1.90
CA LEU A 173 13.98 8.77 2.16
C LEU A 173 14.61 9.86 3.04
N GLU A 174 15.80 9.63 3.60
CA GLU A 174 16.57 10.66 4.33
C GLU A 174 17.46 11.49 3.39
N ASP A 175 17.72 11.00 2.18
CA ASP A 175 18.58 11.67 1.21
C ASP A 175 17.79 12.70 0.37
N GLU A 176 18.16 13.98 0.47
CA GLU A 176 17.60 15.04 -0.37
C GLU A 176 18.05 14.92 -1.85
N LYS A 177 19.04 14.07 -2.16
CA LYS A 177 19.58 13.84 -3.52
C LYS A 177 19.97 12.37 -3.75
N PRO A 178 19.01 11.49 -4.08
CA PRO A 178 19.32 10.09 -4.36
C PRO A 178 20.26 9.95 -5.57
N GLN A 179 21.33 9.16 -5.40
CA GLN A 179 22.31 8.79 -6.43
C GLN A 179 21.86 7.62 -7.30
#